data_AF-O27470-F1
#
_entry.id   AF-O27470-F1
#
_cell.length_a   1.000
_cell.length_b   1.000
_cell.length_c   1.000
_cell.angle_alpha   90.00
_cell.angle_beta   90.00
_cell.angle_gamma   90.00
#
_symmetry.space_group_name_H-M   'P 1'
#
loop_
_entity.id
_entity.type
_entity.pdbx_description
1 polymer ?
#
loop_
_entity_poly.entity_id
_entity_poly.type
_entity_poly.pdbx_seq_one_letter_code
_entity_poly.pdbx_strand_id
1 'polypeptide(L)'
;MRSVEKLSETEKMIMSYLESNPPEECMLDKITRGINRSRATVLKYLHILEARGLVTYRTVGRSKLWMPAGDLEGTVEYTGDTSRDSELIKNASKIHRNLLELLELERKIDDPDKLVFTINTLMDIVVSNGLFRRMFPGAQCLGDIMDRESMVLIENRMKSRGTIQVDLRGRDGIRRNYSLSVTPVNNFWVIIGRDLASSSFSKNELEVLLTITRLRSSSGSLEELMNSIRDELSTIMDLKQLSVVLSDASGFSRAYEYPESEDLTEFEYFIYRSIETLETVSWRHDSGLMLSVPLITEERARGALIIRSPEDSIASQSLEIIEMVADEVSEYLEMEKLRQEKDEFIRTLLAMNRVSEIINSDEEEEKMLEKSIEAVIETLEFEMGCIYLMEEKKELQLRVQRNCQKPSAECAWPGSSQTSLRGPLRRRGLYT
;
A
#
# COMPACT_ATOMS: atom_id res chain seq x y z
N MET A 1 -49.33 25.16 -21.54
CA MET A 1 -49.91 25.54 -20.24
C MET A 1 -50.32 24.27 -19.49
N ARG A 2 -49.50 23.78 -18.56
CA ARG A 2 -49.86 22.71 -17.61
C ARG A 2 -49.59 23.22 -16.19
N SER A 3 -50.69 23.39 -15.46
CA SER A 3 -50.82 23.44 -13.99
C SER A 3 -49.61 23.95 -13.18
N VAL A 4 -49.55 25.26 -12.97
CA VAL A 4 -48.81 25.87 -11.84
C VAL A 4 -49.54 25.47 -10.56
N GLU A 5 -49.25 24.27 -10.05
CA GLU A 5 -49.47 23.96 -8.65
C GLU A 5 -48.69 24.98 -7.82
N LYS A 6 -49.34 25.54 -6.79
CA LYS A 6 -48.78 26.59 -5.93
C LYS A 6 -47.44 26.12 -5.35
N LEU A 7 -46.35 26.57 -5.95
CA LEU A 7 -45.01 26.42 -5.39
C LEU A 7 -45.03 26.99 -3.96
N SER A 8 -44.44 26.25 -3.03
CA SER A 8 -44.14 26.74 -1.68
C SER A 8 -43.29 28.00 -1.75
N GLU A 9 -43.40 28.90 -0.76
CA GLU A 9 -42.56 30.10 -0.68
C GLU A 9 -41.07 29.77 -0.80
N THR A 10 -40.63 28.65 -0.21
CA THR A 10 -39.23 28.18 -0.32
C THR A 10 -38.89 27.68 -1.73
N GLU A 11 -39.83 27.05 -2.44
CA GLU A 11 -39.63 26.58 -3.82
C GLU A 11 -39.51 27.76 -4.79
N LYS A 12 -40.33 28.81 -4.60
CA LYS A 12 -40.23 30.06 -5.38
C LYS A 12 -38.90 30.77 -5.17
N MET A 13 -38.43 30.85 -3.91
CA MET A 13 -37.12 31.44 -3.59
C MET A 13 -35.97 30.67 -4.25
N ILE A 14 -36.03 29.34 -4.26
CA ILE A 14 -35.02 28.50 -4.93
C ILE A 14 -35.04 28.73 -6.45
N MET A 15 -36.21 28.68 -7.09
CA MET A 15 -36.32 28.91 -8.54
C MET A 15 -35.83 30.30 -8.94
N SER A 16 -36.26 31.35 -8.21
CA SER A 16 -35.82 32.72 -8.45
C SER A 16 -34.31 32.89 -8.27
N TYR A 17 -33.69 32.21 -7.29
CA TYR A 17 -32.24 32.21 -7.12
C TYR A 17 -31.53 31.52 -8.29
N LEU A 18 -32.02 30.37 -8.75
CA LEU A 18 -31.42 29.64 -9.87
C LEU A 18 -31.54 30.38 -11.22
N GLU A 19 -32.62 31.15 -11.42
CA GLU A 19 -32.84 31.94 -12.64
C GLU A 19 -32.04 33.25 -12.68
N SER A 20 -31.70 33.80 -11.51
CA SER A 20 -31.01 35.10 -11.40
C SER A 20 -29.50 35.01 -11.22
N ASN A 21 -28.95 33.80 -11.04
CA ASN A 21 -27.53 33.60 -10.77
C ASN A 21 -26.88 32.67 -11.81
N PRO A 22 -25.61 32.90 -12.18
CA PRO A 22 -24.91 32.06 -13.14
C PRO A 22 -24.70 30.62 -12.59
N PRO A 23 -24.51 29.60 -13.46
CA PRO A 23 -24.43 28.20 -13.05
C PRO A 23 -23.38 27.90 -11.97
N GLU A 24 -22.29 28.65 -11.94
CA GLU A 24 -21.17 28.54 -10.97
C GLU A 24 -21.57 28.95 -9.54
N GLU A 25 -22.68 29.68 -9.41
CA GLU A 25 -23.24 30.11 -8.12
C GLU A 25 -24.36 29.21 -7.61
N CYS A 26 -24.79 28.23 -8.41
CA CYS A 26 -25.90 27.34 -8.07
C CYS A 26 -25.47 26.07 -7.34
N MET A 27 -24.45 26.16 -6.49
CA MET A 27 -24.09 25.11 -5.53
C MET A 27 -24.96 25.18 -4.27
N LEU A 28 -25.21 24.03 -3.65
CA LEU A 28 -26.05 23.95 -2.45
C LEU A 28 -25.69 24.98 -1.37
N ASP A 29 -24.40 25.17 -1.07
CA ASP A 29 -23.96 26.13 -0.04
C ASP A 29 -24.20 27.59 -0.40
N LYS A 30 -24.10 27.93 -1.69
CA LYS A 30 -24.34 29.28 -2.19
C LYS A 30 -25.84 29.58 -2.24
N ILE A 31 -26.65 28.64 -2.71
CA ILE A 31 -28.12 28.74 -2.66
C ILE A 31 -28.60 28.89 -1.22
N THR A 32 -28.06 28.08 -0.30
CA THR A 32 -28.38 28.13 1.15
C THR A 32 -28.14 29.53 1.72
N ARG A 33 -27.02 30.17 1.37
CA ARG A 33 -26.70 31.54 1.78
C ARG A 33 -27.61 32.56 1.09
N GLY A 34 -27.86 32.41 -0.20
CA GLY A 34 -28.63 33.35 -1.01
C GLY A 34 -30.10 33.45 -0.63
N ILE A 35 -30.72 32.34 -0.21
CA ILE A 35 -32.14 32.33 0.20
C ILE A 35 -32.35 32.35 1.71
N ASN A 36 -31.26 32.41 2.49
CA ASN A 36 -31.26 32.43 3.96
C ASN A 36 -32.13 31.32 4.59
N ARG A 37 -31.81 30.06 4.24
CA ARG A 37 -32.47 28.84 4.76
C ARG A 37 -31.43 27.81 5.16
N SER A 38 -31.82 26.79 5.93
CA SER A 38 -30.88 25.73 6.32
C SER A 38 -30.52 24.84 5.13
N ARG A 39 -29.29 24.32 5.10
CA ARG A 39 -28.78 23.42 4.04
C ARG A 39 -29.69 22.21 3.81
N ALA A 40 -30.20 21.61 4.89
CA ALA A 40 -31.10 20.45 4.82
C ALA A 40 -32.45 20.81 4.19
N THR A 41 -32.97 22.00 4.48
CA THR A 41 -34.20 22.52 3.89
C THR A 41 -34.03 22.76 2.39
N VAL A 42 -32.94 23.44 1.98
CA VAL A 42 -32.67 23.72 0.57
C VAL A 42 -32.49 22.43 -0.23
N LEU A 43 -31.71 21.48 0.30
CA LEU A 43 -31.50 20.18 -0.36
C LEU A 43 -32.81 19.39 -0.52
N LYS A 44 -33.65 19.36 0.52
CA LYS A 44 -34.97 18.70 0.46
C LYS A 44 -35.83 19.30 -0.66
N TYR A 45 -35.93 20.62 -0.75
CA TYR A 45 -36.77 21.27 -1.76
C TYR A 45 -36.17 21.19 -3.17
N LEU A 46 -34.85 21.19 -3.32
CA LEU A 46 -34.19 20.92 -4.60
C LEU A 46 -34.51 19.52 -5.14
N HIS A 47 -34.53 18.50 -4.28
CA HIS A 47 -34.98 17.15 -4.67
C HIS A 47 -36.47 17.07 -4.99
N ILE A 48 -37.32 17.84 -4.32
CA ILE A 48 -38.75 17.94 -4.67
C ILE A 48 -38.92 18.59 -6.05
N LEU A 49 -38.16 19.64 -6.35
CA LEU A 49 -38.18 20.32 -7.64
C LEU A 49 -37.60 19.45 -8.76
N GLU A 50 -36.57 18.66 -8.47
CA GLU A 50 -36.01 17.63 -9.36
C GLU A 50 -37.04 16.55 -9.68
N ALA A 51 -37.71 15.99 -8.66
CA ALA A 51 -38.76 15.00 -8.84
C ALA A 51 -39.96 15.53 -9.64
N ARG A 52 -40.21 16.84 -9.58
CA ARG A 52 -41.22 17.55 -10.40
C ARG A 52 -40.72 17.93 -11.79
N GLY A 53 -39.45 17.66 -12.12
CA GLY A 53 -38.85 17.99 -13.41
C GLY A 53 -38.68 19.49 -13.66
N LEU A 54 -38.65 20.32 -12.61
CA LEU A 54 -38.49 21.78 -12.72
C LEU A 54 -37.03 22.22 -12.62
N VAL A 55 -36.18 21.41 -11.99
CA VAL A 55 -34.75 21.66 -11.80
C VAL A 55 -33.99 20.37 -12.12
N THR A 56 -32.82 20.50 -12.73
CA THR A 56 -31.85 19.42 -12.93
C THR A 56 -30.52 19.81 -12.27
N TYR A 57 -29.56 18.88 -12.21
CA TYR A 57 -28.21 19.22 -11.76
C TYR A 57 -27.14 18.56 -12.60
N ARG A 58 -25.99 19.23 -12.67
CA ARG A 58 -24.73 18.66 -13.15
C ARG A 58 -23.81 18.41 -11.96
N THR A 59 -23.18 17.24 -11.92
CA THR A 59 -22.14 16.96 -10.94
C THR A 59 -20.80 17.57 -11.40
N VAL A 60 -20.20 18.37 -10.53
CA VAL A 60 -18.84 18.90 -10.72
C VAL A 60 -18.02 18.50 -9.49
N GLY A 61 -17.17 17.49 -9.66
CA GLY A 61 -16.49 16.83 -8.55
C GLY A 61 -17.47 16.22 -7.54
N ARG A 62 -17.38 16.65 -6.28
CA ARG A 62 -18.26 16.21 -5.18
C ARG A 62 -19.52 17.08 -5.00
N SER A 63 -19.68 18.14 -5.79
CA SER A 63 -20.76 19.11 -5.66
C SER A 63 -21.78 18.99 -6.80
N LYS A 64 -23.06 19.24 -6.48
CA LYS A 64 -24.14 19.36 -7.47
C LYS A 64 -24.36 20.83 -7.79
N LEU A 65 -24.26 21.20 -9.07
CA LEU A 65 -24.68 22.48 -9.63
C LEU A 65 -26.12 22.35 -10.11
N TRP A 66 -27.04 23.03 -9.44
CA TRP A 66 -28.47 22.98 -9.75
C TRP A 66 -28.82 24.00 -10.82
N MET A 67 -29.75 23.68 -11.72
CA MET A 67 -30.16 24.57 -12.81
C MET A 67 -31.61 24.29 -13.21
N PRO A 68 -32.36 25.30 -13.70
CA PRO A 68 -33.72 25.08 -14.18
C PRO A 68 -33.74 24.02 -15.30
N ALA A 69 -34.73 23.13 -15.31
CA ALA A 69 -34.83 22.06 -16.28
C ALA A 69 -35.11 22.54 -17.73
N GLY A 70 -35.26 23.85 -17.95
CA GLY A 70 -35.55 24.48 -19.24
C GLY A 70 -34.35 24.77 -20.15
N ASP A 71 -33.11 24.69 -19.65
CA ASP A 71 -31.92 25.16 -20.39
C ASP A 71 -31.02 24.02 -20.93
N LEU A 72 -31.60 22.88 -21.32
CA LEU A 72 -30.89 21.85 -22.09
C LEU A 72 -31.17 21.89 -23.60
N GLU A 73 -32.04 22.78 -24.07
CA GLU A 73 -32.21 23.12 -25.49
C GLU A 73 -31.78 24.58 -25.77
N GLY A 74 -30.65 24.98 -25.19
CA GLY A 74 -29.87 26.10 -25.73
C GLY A 74 -29.21 25.66 -27.04
N THR A 75 -29.99 25.57 -28.12
CA THR A 75 -29.45 25.48 -29.47
C THR A 75 -28.68 26.77 -29.70
N VAL A 76 -27.36 26.75 -29.56
CA VAL A 76 -26.54 27.84 -30.08
C VAL A 76 -26.66 27.76 -31.60
N GLU A 77 -27.59 28.53 -32.16
CA GLU A 77 -27.60 28.80 -33.60
C GLU A 77 -26.30 29.52 -33.95
N TYR A 78 -25.34 28.74 -34.43
CA TYR A 78 -24.17 29.28 -35.11
C TYR A 78 -24.64 29.88 -36.43
N THR A 79 -24.88 31.19 -36.42
CA THR A 79 -24.98 32.00 -37.64
C THR A 79 -23.56 32.23 -38.17
N GLY A 80 -22.98 31.18 -38.74
CA GLY A 80 -21.66 31.21 -39.36
C GLY A 80 -21.65 30.30 -40.58
N ASP A 81 -21.75 30.92 -41.75
CA ASP A 81 -21.79 30.28 -43.05
C ASP A 81 -20.41 29.70 -43.41
N THR A 82 -20.18 28.42 -43.12
CA THR A 82 -19.16 27.58 -43.78
C THR A 82 -19.60 26.12 -43.81
N SER A 83 -20.14 25.69 -44.95
CA SER A 83 -20.60 24.32 -45.24
C SER A 83 -19.60 23.18 -44.90
N ARG A 84 -18.31 23.47 -44.66
CA ARG A 84 -17.29 22.48 -44.26
C ARG A 84 -17.17 22.25 -42.74
N ASP A 85 -17.45 23.25 -41.92
CA ASP A 85 -17.29 23.14 -40.47
C ASP A 85 -18.46 22.40 -39.82
N SER A 86 -19.64 22.42 -40.45
CA SER A 86 -20.82 21.66 -40.02
C SER A 86 -20.55 20.15 -39.97
N GLU A 87 -19.82 19.62 -40.97
CA GLU A 87 -19.48 18.19 -41.01
C GLU A 87 -18.43 17.84 -39.96
N LEU A 88 -17.44 18.71 -39.73
CA LEU A 88 -16.45 18.55 -38.67
C LEU A 88 -17.10 18.58 -37.28
N ILE A 89 -18.01 19.52 -37.02
CA ILE A 89 -18.77 19.62 -35.76
C ILE A 89 -19.64 18.38 -35.55
N LYS A 90 -20.30 17.90 -36.61
CA LYS A 90 -21.11 16.68 -36.57
C LYS A 90 -20.24 15.44 -36.28
N ASN A 91 -19.08 15.34 -36.90
CA ASN A 91 -18.13 14.25 -36.68
C ASN A 91 -17.53 14.30 -35.26
N ALA A 92 -17.12 15.47 -34.77
CA ALA A 92 -16.67 15.67 -33.40
C ALA A 92 -17.75 15.31 -32.37
N SER A 93 -19.00 15.71 -32.61
CA SER A 93 -20.14 15.34 -31.77
C SER A 93 -20.40 13.83 -31.78
N LYS A 94 -20.23 13.17 -32.94
CA LYS A 94 -20.36 11.71 -33.05
C LYS A 94 -19.24 11.00 -32.28
N ILE A 95 -18.00 11.48 -32.37
CA ILE A 95 -16.87 10.97 -31.59
C ILE A 95 -17.15 11.10 -30.10
N HIS A 96 -17.62 12.27 -29.65
CA HIS A 96 -17.95 12.49 -28.24
C HIS A 96 -19.01 11.51 -27.72
N ARG A 97 -20.10 11.30 -28.47
CA ARG A 97 -21.14 10.31 -28.10
C ARG A 97 -20.60 8.89 -28.07
N ASN A 98 -19.83 8.49 -29.07
CA ASN A 98 -19.22 7.16 -29.11
C ASN A 98 -18.25 6.95 -27.94
N LEU A 99 -17.53 7.99 -27.52
CA LEU A 99 -16.63 7.93 -26.38
C LEU A 99 -17.39 7.76 -25.05
N LEU A 100 -18.54 8.41 -24.88
CA LEU A 100 -19.42 8.17 -23.74
C LEU A 100 -19.96 6.74 -23.73
N GLU A 101 -20.43 6.24 -24.87
CA GLU A 101 -20.93 4.86 -25.01
C GLU A 101 -19.83 3.83 -24.73
N LEU A 102 -18.61 4.06 -25.22
CA LEU A 102 -17.44 3.23 -24.91
C LEU A 102 -17.18 3.17 -23.41
N LEU A 103 -17.16 4.32 -22.72
CA LEU A 103 -16.94 4.38 -21.27
C LEU A 103 -18.04 3.64 -20.48
N GLU A 104 -19.30 3.72 -20.92
CA GLU A 104 -20.39 2.94 -20.33
C GLU A 104 -20.22 1.43 -20.54
N LEU A 105 -19.78 1.00 -21.73
CA LEU A 105 -19.52 -0.40 -22.03
C LEU A 105 -18.30 -0.92 -21.26
N GLU A 106 -17.22 -0.14 -21.13
CA GLU A 106 -16.06 -0.48 -20.31
C GLU A 106 -16.45 -0.75 -18.86
N ARG A 107 -17.37 0.03 -18.30
CA ARG A 107 -17.90 -0.20 -16.94
C ARG A 107 -18.76 -1.46 -16.83
N LYS A 108 -19.41 -1.89 -17.91
CA LYS A 108 -20.25 -3.10 -17.93
C LYS A 108 -19.44 -4.39 -18.05
N ILE A 109 -18.25 -4.33 -18.64
CA ILE A 109 -17.35 -5.50 -18.77
C ILE A 109 -16.38 -5.63 -17.60
N ASP A 110 -16.32 -4.63 -16.71
CA ASP A 110 -15.47 -4.68 -15.52
C ASP A 110 -16.08 -5.62 -14.49
N ASP A 111 -15.37 -6.70 -14.20
CA ASP A 111 -15.75 -7.76 -13.27
C ASP A 111 -14.52 -7.99 -12.37
N PRO A 112 -14.67 -7.94 -11.04
CA PRO A 112 -13.55 -8.06 -10.11
C PRO A 112 -12.88 -9.45 -10.14
N ASP A 113 -13.60 -10.48 -10.61
CA ASP A 113 -13.16 -11.87 -10.52
C ASP A 113 -12.84 -12.49 -11.89
N LYS A 114 -13.09 -11.75 -12.98
CA LYS A 114 -12.88 -12.25 -14.34
C LYS A 114 -12.00 -11.31 -15.14
N LEU A 115 -10.98 -11.88 -15.77
CA LEU A 115 -10.24 -11.22 -16.82
C LEU A 115 -11.12 -11.18 -18.06
N VAL A 116 -11.38 -10.00 -18.60
CA VAL A 116 -12.11 -9.85 -19.87
C VAL A 116 -11.26 -9.03 -20.81
N PHE A 117 -10.87 -9.62 -21.92
CA PHE A 117 -10.12 -8.93 -22.96
C PHE A 117 -10.42 -9.49 -24.35
N THR A 118 -10.08 -8.73 -25.37
CA THR A 118 -10.27 -9.11 -26.77
C THR A 118 -8.95 -9.05 -27.52
N ILE A 119 -8.80 -9.95 -28.48
CA ILE A 119 -7.61 -10.03 -29.31
C ILE A 119 -7.96 -10.00 -30.79
N ASN A 120 -7.12 -9.34 -31.57
CA ASN A 120 -7.24 -9.29 -33.04
C ASN A 120 -6.55 -10.51 -33.70
N THR A 121 -6.49 -10.51 -35.04
CA THR A 121 -5.82 -11.55 -35.84
C THR A 121 -4.29 -11.58 -35.69
N LEU A 122 -3.69 -10.55 -35.11
CA LEU A 122 -2.27 -10.43 -34.84
C LEU A 122 -1.92 -10.76 -33.37
N MET A 123 -2.89 -11.21 -32.57
CA MET A 123 -2.75 -11.46 -31.13
C MET A 123 -2.54 -10.19 -30.28
N ASP A 124 -2.85 -9.01 -30.82
CA ASP A 124 -2.83 -7.77 -30.06
C ASP A 124 -4.07 -7.68 -29.18
N ILE A 125 -3.88 -7.21 -27.95
CA ILE A 125 -4.94 -6.94 -26.99
C ILE A 125 -5.57 -5.60 -27.36
N VAL A 126 -6.83 -5.62 -27.80
CA VAL A 126 -7.53 -4.41 -28.31
C VAL A 126 -8.37 -3.74 -27.23
N VAL A 127 -9.08 -4.55 -26.45
CA VAL A 127 -9.94 -4.09 -25.34
C VAL A 127 -9.68 -4.99 -24.16
N SER A 128 -9.59 -4.41 -22.96
CA SER A 128 -9.38 -5.13 -21.71
C SER A 128 -10.10 -4.43 -20.55
N ASN A 129 -10.64 -5.19 -19.61
CA ASN A 129 -11.28 -4.65 -18.42
C ASN A 129 -10.27 -4.10 -17.39
N GLY A 130 -10.76 -3.50 -16.31
CA GLY A 130 -9.94 -2.88 -15.28
C GLY A 130 -9.05 -3.89 -14.56
N LEU A 131 -9.58 -5.08 -14.24
CA LEU A 131 -8.80 -6.15 -13.62
C LEU A 131 -7.60 -6.56 -14.49
N PHE A 132 -7.81 -6.81 -15.78
CA PHE A 132 -6.72 -7.16 -16.70
C PHE A 132 -5.64 -6.07 -16.74
N ARG A 133 -6.04 -4.78 -16.84
CA ARG A 133 -5.10 -3.66 -16.86
C ARG A 133 -4.27 -3.53 -15.58
N ARG A 134 -4.84 -3.89 -14.43
CA ARG A 134 -4.13 -3.92 -13.14
C ARG A 134 -3.15 -5.09 -13.06
N MET A 135 -3.56 -6.28 -13.49
CA MET A 135 -2.74 -7.50 -13.43
C MET A 135 -1.61 -7.50 -14.47
N PHE A 136 -1.87 -6.95 -15.66
CA PHE A 136 -0.96 -6.94 -16.81
C PHE A 136 -0.76 -5.53 -17.37
N PRO A 137 -0.21 -4.59 -16.59
CA PRO A 137 -0.02 -3.21 -17.02
C PRO A 137 0.95 -3.14 -18.20
N GLY A 138 0.54 -2.48 -19.27
CA GLY A 138 1.35 -2.28 -20.47
C GLY A 138 1.42 -3.46 -21.43
N ALA A 139 0.71 -4.57 -21.16
CA ALA A 139 0.58 -5.67 -22.11
C ALA A 139 -0.19 -5.21 -23.37
N GLN A 140 0.46 -5.30 -24.53
CA GLN A 140 -0.11 -4.91 -25.82
C GLN A 140 -0.45 -6.12 -26.68
N CYS A 141 0.20 -7.25 -26.44
CA CYS A 141 -0.04 -8.51 -27.14
C CYS A 141 -0.03 -9.68 -26.16
N LEU A 142 -0.60 -10.82 -26.59
CA LEU A 142 -0.57 -12.04 -25.77
C LEU A 142 0.86 -12.52 -25.46
N GLY A 143 1.82 -12.25 -26.34
CA GLY A 143 3.23 -12.63 -26.13
C GLY A 143 3.89 -11.93 -24.95
N ASP A 144 3.34 -10.82 -24.46
CA ASP A 144 3.87 -10.12 -23.29
C ASP A 144 3.62 -10.91 -21.99
N ILE A 145 2.50 -11.61 -21.95
CA ILE A 145 1.94 -12.27 -20.75
C ILE A 145 1.93 -13.80 -20.84
N MET A 146 2.14 -14.40 -22.01
CA MET A 146 2.10 -15.85 -22.22
C MET A 146 3.43 -16.39 -22.73
N ASP A 147 3.71 -17.66 -22.44
CA ASP A 147 4.81 -18.37 -23.08
C ASP A 147 4.42 -19.01 -24.42
N ARG A 148 5.43 -19.48 -25.16
CA ARG A 148 5.23 -20.04 -26.51
C ARG A 148 4.31 -21.25 -26.53
N GLU A 149 4.35 -22.09 -25.51
CA GLU A 149 3.50 -23.27 -25.42
C GLU A 149 2.03 -22.88 -25.24
N SER A 150 1.76 -21.94 -24.33
CA SER A 150 0.41 -21.43 -24.10
C SER A 150 -0.14 -20.66 -25.31
N MET A 151 0.71 -19.97 -26.06
CA MET A 151 0.34 -19.32 -27.33
C MET A 151 -0.18 -20.32 -28.37
N VAL A 152 0.49 -21.46 -28.53
CA VAL A 152 0.07 -22.52 -29.47
C VAL A 152 -1.28 -23.12 -29.07
N LEU A 153 -1.54 -23.25 -27.76
CA LEU A 153 -2.84 -23.72 -27.26
C LEU A 153 -3.98 -22.75 -27.61
N ILE A 154 -3.76 -21.44 -27.49
CA ILE A 154 -4.74 -20.42 -27.92
C ILE A 154 -4.96 -20.47 -29.42
N GLU A 155 -3.90 -20.50 -30.24
CA GLU A 155 -4.00 -20.52 -31.70
C GLU A 155 -4.84 -21.70 -32.22
N ASN A 156 -4.63 -22.88 -31.64
CA ASN A 156 -5.41 -24.07 -31.97
C ASN A 156 -6.89 -23.91 -31.59
N ARG A 157 -7.17 -23.16 -30.53
CA ARG A 157 -8.53 -22.90 -30.02
C ARG A 157 -9.22 -21.72 -30.67
N MET A 158 -8.52 -20.80 -31.31
CA MET A 158 -9.14 -19.73 -32.09
C MET A 158 -10.09 -20.23 -33.19
N LYS A 159 -9.89 -21.47 -33.67
CA LYS A 159 -10.71 -22.11 -34.69
C LYS A 159 -12.04 -22.67 -34.16
N SER A 160 -12.22 -22.78 -32.84
CA SER A 160 -13.42 -23.40 -32.23
C SER A 160 -13.75 -22.81 -30.86
N ARG A 161 -15.03 -22.65 -30.50
CA ARG A 161 -15.40 -22.25 -29.13
C ARG A 161 -14.91 -23.28 -28.13
N GLY A 162 -14.28 -22.84 -27.04
CA GLY A 162 -13.84 -23.74 -25.98
C GLY A 162 -13.09 -23.04 -24.85
N THR A 163 -12.77 -23.84 -23.83
CA THR A 163 -11.92 -23.45 -22.71
C THR A 163 -10.53 -24.09 -22.83
N ILE A 164 -9.54 -23.36 -22.34
CA ILE A 164 -8.16 -23.82 -22.18
C ILE A 164 -7.65 -23.43 -20.79
N GLN A 165 -6.64 -24.15 -20.32
CA GLN A 165 -5.88 -23.76 -19.14
C GLN A 165 -4.52 -23.29 -19.61
N VAL A 166 -4.11 -22.11 -19.16
CA VAL A 166 -2.83 -21.50 -19.53
C VAL A 166 -2.28 -20.71 -18.35
N ASP A 167 -0.96 -20.65 -18.29
CA ASP A 167 -0.28 -19.82 -17.31
C ASP A 167 -0.08 -18.42 -17.87
N LEU A 168 -0.60 -17.41 -17.17
CA LEU A 168 -0.36 -16.00 -17.48
C LEU A 168 0.66 -15.44 -16.51
N ARG A 169 1.66 -14.73 -17.04
CA ARG A 169 2.70 -14.06 -16.27
C ARG A 169 2.32 -12.61 -15.99
N GLY A 170 2.14 -12.27 -14.72
CA GLY A 170 1.89 -10.90 -14.25
C GLY A 170 3.15 -10.02 -14.30
N ARG A 171 2.98 -8.74 -13.93
CA ARG A 171 4.10 -7.77 -13.80
C ARG A 171 5.10 -8.17 -12.72
N ASP A 172 4.59 -8.76 -11.64
CA ASP A 172 5.33 -9.39 -10.55
C ASP A 172 6.25 -10.55 -11.00
N GLY A 173 6.13 -10.98 -12.26
CA GLY A 173 6.84 -12.11 -12.82
C GLY A 173 6.19 -13.45 -12.46
N ILE A 174 5.14 -13.44 -11.65
CA ILE A 174 4.47 -14.63 -11.12
C ILE A 174 3.57 -15.20 -12.21
N ARG A 175 3.70 -16.50 -12.45
CA ARG A 175 2.78 -17.25 -13.31
C ARG A 175 1.61 -17.77 -12.49
N ARG A 176 0.41 -17.41 -12.92
CA ARG A 176 -0.86 -17.88 -12.35
C ARG A 176 -1.61 -18.66 -13.42
N ASN A 177 -2.30 -19.72 -13.00
CA ASN A 177 -3.00 -20.62 -13.92
C ASN A 177 -4.45 -20.16 -14.14
N TYR A 178 -4.80 -19.83 -15.38
CA TYR A 178 -6.11 -19.33 -15.77
C TYR A 178 -6.85 -20.31 -16.67
N SER A 179 -8.14 -20.49 -16.40
CA SER A 179 -9.09 -21.06 -17.34
C SER A 179 -9.60 -19.96 -18.26
N LEU A 180 -9.11 -19.94 -19.50
CA LEU A 180 -9.53 -18.99 -20.53
C LEU A 180 -10.63 -19.62 -21.39
N SER A 181 -11.77 -18.97 -21.46
CA SER A 181 -12.80 -19.27 -22.45
C SER A 181 -12.63 -18.36 -23.67
N VAL A 182 -12.48 -18.97 -24.84
CA VAL A 182 -12.21 -18.26 -26.10
C VAL A 182 -13.46 -18.33 -26.97
N THR A 183 -14.01 -17.17 -27.30
CA THR A 183 -15.19 -17.03 -28.15
C THR A 183 -14.85 -16.23 -29.41
N PRO A 184 -14.84 -16.85 -30.60
CA PRO A 184 -14.66 -16.13 -31.85
C PRO A 184 -15.88 -15.25 -32.14
N VAL A 185 -15.64 -13.99 -32.50
CA VAL A 185 -16.65 -13.00 -32.89
C VAL A 185 -16.13 -12.26 -34.13
N ASN A 186 -16.66 -12.61 -35.30
CA ASN A 186 -16.22 -12.06 -36.59
C ASN A 186 -14.70 -12.18 -36.78
N ASN A 187 -13.97 -11.06 -36.80
CA ASN A 187 -12.53 -10.96 -37.04
C ASN A 187 -11.71 -10.78 -35.74
N PHE A 188 -12.29 -11.02 -34.57
CA PHE A 188 -11.61 -10.95 -33.28
C PHE A 188 -12.10 -12.06 -32.34
N TRP A 189 -11.39 -12.26 -31.23
CA TRP A 189 -11.76 -13.22 -30.20
C TRP A 189 -12.00 -12.51 -28.89
N VAL A 190 -13.11 -12.85 -28.24
CA VAL A 190 -13.38 -12.45 -26.86
C VAL A 190 -12.85 -13.54 -25.95
N ILE A 191 -11.98 -13.16 -25.03
CA ILE A 191 -11.41 -14.04 -24.02
C ILE A 191 -11.94 -13.63 -22.66
N ILE A 192 -12.55 -14.61 -21.97
CA ILE A 192 -12.92 -14.47 -20.56
C ILE A 192 -12.08 -15.47 -19.78
N GLY A 193 -11.15 -14.94 -18.99
CA GLY A 193 -10.32 -15.71 -18.07
C GLY A 193 -10.91 -15.74 -16.68
N ARG A 194 -10.91 -16.93 -16.09
CA ARG A 194 -11.11 -17.13 -14.66
C ARG A 194 -9.85 -17.70 -14.10
N ASP A 195 -9.39 -17.13 -12.99
CA ASP A 195 -8.32 -17.75 -12.24
C ASP A 195 -8.83 -19.11 -11.74
N LEU A 196 -8.09 -20.19 -12.02
CA LEU A 196 -8.47 -21.51 -11.49
C LEU A 196 -8.31 -21.54 -9.96
N ALA A 197 -7.50 -20.62 -9.43
CA ALA A 197 -7.32 -20.30 -8.04
C ALA A 197 -8.29 -19.20 -7.51
N SER A 198 -9.31 -18.74 -8.24
CA SER A 198 -10.35 -17.86 -7.65
C SER A 198 -11.57 -18.61 -7.11
N SER A 199 -11.50 -19.93 -6.92
CA SER A 199 -12.50 -20.62 -6.09
C SER A 199 -12.27 -20.26 -4.62
N SER A 200 -13.37 -20.06 -3.86
CA SER A 200 -13.35 -19.84 -2.41
C SER A 200 -12.25 -20.64 -1.71
N PHE A 201 -11.51 -19.99 -0.80
CA PHE A 201 -10.51 -20.66 0.05
C PHE A 201 -11.03 -22.02 0.52
N SER A 202 -10.22 -23.05 0.33
CA SER A 202 -10.48 -24.36 0.89
C SER A 202 -10.59 -24.26 2.41
N LYS A 203 -11.30 -25.20 3.03
CA LYS A 203 -11.39 -25.27 4.49
C LYS A 203 -10.00 -25.28 5.15
N ASN A 204 -9.03 -25.96 4.54
CA ASN A 204 -7.66 -26.04 5.03
C ASN A 204 -6.96 -24.68 4.97
N GLU A 205 -7.07 -23.95 3.86
CA GLU A 205 -6.49 -22.61 3.71
C GLU A 205 -7.08 -21.60 4.71
N LEU A 206 -8.41 -21.66 4.96
CA LEU A 206 -9.03 -20.83 5.99
C LEU A 206 -8.58 -21.20 7.40
N GLU A 207 -8.39 -22.49 7.69
CA GLU A 207 -7.85 -22.94 8.98
C GLU A 207 -6.42 -22.44 9.17
N VAL A 208 -5.57 -22.55 8.15
CA VAL A 208 -4.20 -22.02 8.17
C VAL A 208 -4.18 -20.51 8.43
N LEU A 209 -5.00 -19.74 7.71
CA LEU A 209 -5.12 -18.29 7.93
C LEU A 209 -5.57 -17.95 9.36
N LEU A 210 -6.58 -18.65 9.87
CA LEU A 210 -7.06 -18.45 11.24
C LEU A 210 -6.04 -18.87 12.29
N THR A 211 -5.19 -19.86 11.99
CA THR A 211 -4.10 -20.26 12.88
C THR A 211 -3.01 -19.20 12.88
N ILE A 212 -2.54 -18.76 11.71
CA ILE A 212 -1.46 -17.77 11.57
C ILE A 212 -1.80 -16.45 12.28
N THR A 213 -3.02 -15.95 12.08
CA THR A 213 -3.53 -14.75 12.78
C THR A 213 -3.60 -14.90 14.31
N ARG A 214 -3.73 -16.14 14.83
CA ARG A 214 -3.73 -16.41 16.29
C ARG A 214 -2.34 -16.55 16.87
N LEU A 215 -1.38 -17.07 16.11
CA LEU A 215 -0.01 -17.34 16.55
C LEU A 215 0.67 -16.08 17.13
N ARG A 216 0.38 -14.90 16.57
CA ARG A 216 0.89 -13.61 17.06
C ARG A 216 0.70 -13.38 18.56
N SER A 217 -0.43 -13.83 19.12
CA SER A 217 -0.76 -13.60 20.54
C SER A 217 -0.08 -14.58 21.51
N SER A 218 0.43 -15.69 20.99
CA SER A 218 0.98 -16.81 21.78
C SER A 218 2.50 -16.93 21.68
N SER A 219 3.13 -16.33 20.68
CA SER A 219 4.57 -16.45 20.45
C SER A 219 5.38 -15.50 21.31
N GLY A 220 6.37 -16.03 22.04
CA GLY A 220 7.27 -15.25 22.89
C GLY A 220 8.41 -14.57 22.11
N SER A 221 8.81 -15.15 20.97
CA SER A 221 9.88 -14.68 20.09
C SER A 221 9.54 -14.78 18.60
N LEU A 222 10.27 -14.02 17.77
CA LEU A 222 10.15 -14.11 16.31
C LEU A 222 10.43 -15.53 15.80
N GLU A 223 11.41 -16.21 16.39
CA GLU A 223 11.79 -17.56 16.00
C GLU A 223 10.67 -18.59 16.25
N GLU A 224 10.00 -18.50 17.40
CA GLU A 224 8.84 -19.35 17.72
C GLU A 224 7.66 -19.08 16.78
N LEU A 225 7.40 -17.81 16.48
CA LEU A 225 6.37 -17.40 15.53
C LEU A 225 6.66 -17.96 14.14
N MET A 226 7.87 -17.73 13.62
CA MET A 226 8.26 -18.15 12.28
C MET A 226 8.32 -19.67 12.12
N ASN A 227 8.74 -20.41 13.15
CA ASN A 227 8.69 -21.88 13.15
C ASN A 227 7.25 -22.38 13.06
N SER A 228 6.32 -21.76 13.79
CA SER A 228 4.91 -22.14 13.74
C SER A 228 4.28 -21.78 12.39
N ILE A 229 4.58 -20.60 11.85
CA ILE A 229 4.16 -20.17 10.50
C ILE A 229 4.68 -21.13 9.43
N ARG A 230 5.95 -21.54 9.50
CA ARG A 230 6.55 -22.50 8.57
C ARG A 230 5.77 -23.81 8.58
N ASP A 231 5.49 -24.35 9.76
CA ASP A 231 4.81 -25.62 9.91
C ASP A 231 3.39 -25.55 9.31
N GLU A 232 2.66 -24.46 9.54
CA GLU A 232 1.35 -24.21 8.93
C GLU A 232 1.41 -24.02 7.41
N LEU A 233 2.35 -23.21 6.90
CA LEU A 233 2.50 -22.98 5.46
C LEU A 233 2.93 -24.26 4.72
N SER A 234 3.68 -25.14 5.36
CA SER A 234 4.08 -26.44 4.77
C SER A 234 2.88 -27.36 4.48
N THR A 235 1.71 -27.09 5.07
CA THR A 235 0.47 -27.85 4.81
C THR A 235 -0.23 -27.45 3.50
N ILE A 236 0.06 -26.26 2.98
CA ILE A 236 -0.57 -25.70 1.77
C ILE A 236 0.38 -25.61 0.58
N MET A 237 1.69 -25.53 0.81
CA MET A 237 2.69 -25.44 -0.25
C MET A 237 4.03 -26.08 0.14
N ASP A 238 4.77 -26.54 -0.85
CA ASP A 238 6.13 -27.06 -0.63
C ASP A 238 7.14 -25.91 -0.46
N LEU A 239 7.78 -25.87 0.71
CA LEU A 239 8.70 -24.82 1.14
C LEU A 239 10.13 -25.36 1.21
N LYS A 240 10.98 -24.88 0.31
CA LYS A 240 12.44 -25.13 0.34
C LYS A 240 13.21 -24.12 1.17
N GLN A 241 12.68 -22.91 1.33
CA GLN A 241 13.29 -21.87 2.14
C GLN A 241 12.23 -20.90 2.64
N LEU A 242 12.41 -20.44 3.87
CA LEU A 242 11.66 -19.36 4.50
C LEU A 242 12.63 -18.49 5.28
N SER A 243 12.73 -17.20 4.97
CA SER A 243 13.58 -16.28 5.73
C SER A 243 12.98 -14.90 5.85
N VAL A 244 13.23 -14.23 6.99
CA VAL A 244 12.86 -12.85 7.24
C VAL A 244 14.11 -12.00 7.14
N VAL A 245 14.10 -11.05 6.22
CA VAL A 245 15.20 -10.12 5.99
C VAL A 245 14.75 -8.72 6.37
N LEU A 246 15.54 -8.03 7.18
CA LEU A 246 15.31 -6.63 7.56
C LEU A 246 16.29 -5.72 6.83
N SER A 247 15.82 -4.54 6.47
CA SER A 247 16.64 -3.48 5.88
C SER A 247 17.04 -2.48 6.95
N ASP A 248 18.34 -2.28 7.12
CA ASP A 248 18.92 -1.28 7.99
C ASP A 248 19.89 -0.37 7.20
N ALA A 249 20.47 0.63 7.87
CA ALA A 249 21.40 1.56 7.25
C ALA A 249 22.72 0.91 6.77
N SER A 250 23.01 -0.31 7.23
CA SER A 250 24.19 -1.11 6.84
C SER A 250 23.90 -2.11 5.71
N GLY A 251 22.64 -2.31 5.33
CA GLY A 251 22.23 -3.23 4.27
C GLY A 251 21.09 -4.14 4.72
N PHE A 252 21.16 -5.41 4.31
CA PHE A 252 20.19 -6.42 4.70
C PHE A 252 20.73 -7.30 5.82
N SER A 253 19.93 -7.51 6.86
CA SER A 253 20.22 -8.43 7.96
C SER A 253 19.14 -9.50 8.05
N ARG A 254 19.51 -10.76 8.34
CA ARG A 254 18.54 -11.85 8.51
C ARG A 254 18.05 -11.86 9.95
N ALA A 255 16.74 -11.76 10.13
CA ALA A 255 16.08 -11.92 11.42
C ALA A 255 15.59 -13.36 11.65
N TYR A 256 15.36 -14.12 10.58
CA TYR A 256 15.00 -15.55 10.64
C TYR A 256 15.42 -16.24 9.35
N GLU A 257 15.82 -17.51 9.41
CA GLU A 257 16.18 -18.31 8.24
C GLU A 257 15.93 -19.81 8.45
N TYR A 258 15.38 -20.47 7.42
CA TYR A 258 15.22 -21.92 7.36
C TYR A 258 15.27 -22.41 5.90
N PRO A 259 16.08 -23.44 5.56
CA PRO A 259 17.25 -23.89 6.31
C PRO A 259 18.35 -22.80 6.28
N GLU A 260 19.28 -22.84 7.24
CA GLU A 260 20.44 -21.93 7.25
C GLU A 260 21.23 -22.06 5.93
N SER A 261 21.46 -20.93 5.25
CA SER A 261 22.16 -20.87 3.96
C SER A 261 23.18 -19.73 3.92
N GLU A 262 24.25 -19.88 3.13
CA GLU A 262 25.44 -19.03 3.29
C GLU A 262 25.41 -17.69 2.54
N ASP A 263 24.50 -17.41 1.59
CA ASP A 263 24.64 -16.18 0.77
C ASP A 263 23.33 -15.44 0.41
N LEU A 264 23.24 -14.17 0.83
CA LEU A 264 22.18 -13.21 0.46
C LEU A 264 22.52 -12.40 -0.79
N THR A 265 23.81 -12.31 -1.13
CA THR A 265 24.32 -11.31 -2.09
C THR A 265 23.75 -11.50 -3.49
N GLU A 266 23.43 -12.75 -3.86
CA GLU A 266 22.84 -13.09 -5.14
C GLU A 266 21.40 -12.55 -5.30
N PHE A 267 20.70 -12.32 -4.18
CA PHE A 267 19.28 -11.98 -4.14
C PHE A 267 19.00 -10.52 -3.71
N GLU A 268 20.03 -9.73 -3.39
CA GLU A 268 19.84 -8.37 -2.83
C GLU A 268 19.02 -7.44 -3.72
N TYR A 269 19.28 -7.43 -5.03
CA TYR A 269 18.53 -6.58 -5.97
C TYR A 269 17.04 -6.94 -5.98
N PHE A 270 16.74 -8.23 -5.88
CA PHE A 270 15.39 -8.76 -5.88
C PHE A 270 14.62 -8.37 -4.61
N ILE A 271 15.28 -8.49 -3.45
CA ILE A 271 14.76 -8.07 -2.14
C ILE A 271 14.54 -6.56 -2.12
N TYR A 272 15.54 -5.79 -2.57
CA TYR A 272 15.47 -4.34 -2.64
C TYR A 272 14.30 -3.87 -3.51
N ARG A 273 14.10 -4.48 -4.69
CA ARG A 273 12.99 -4.12 -5.58
C ARG A 273 11.65 -4.29 -4.86
N SER A 274 11.43 -5.44 -4.20
CA SER A 274 10.18 -5.71 -3.50
C SER A 274 9.89 -4.70 -2.38
N ILE A 275 10.91 -4.35 -1.60
CA ILE A 275 10.82 -3.35 -0.52
C ILE A 275 10.52 -1.95 -1.09
N GLU A 276 11.21 -1.54 -2.15
CA GLU A 276 11.04 -0.21 -2.75
C GLU A 276 9.70 -0.06 -3.46
N THR A 277 9.23 -1.11 -4.15
CA THR A 277 7.96 -1.06 -4.89
C THR A 277 6.74 -1.37 -4.05
N LEU A 278 6.91 -1.89 -2.82
CA LEU A 278 5.83 -2.43 -1.98
C LEU A 278 5.02 -3.51 -2.71
N GLU A 279 5.67 -4.26 -3.60
CA GLU A 279 5.03 -5.33 -4.38
C GLU A 279 5.73 -6.65 -4.08
N THR A 280 4.97 -7.74 -4.08
CA THR A 280 5.55 -9.09 -4.09
C THR A 280 6.23 -9.31 -5.44
N VAL A 281 7.51 -9.65 -5.42
CA VAL A 281 8.30 -9.90 -6.62
C VAL A 281 8.68 -11.37 -6.66
N SER A 282 8.75 -11.95 -7.85
CA SER A 282 9.29 -13.30 -8.05
C SER A 282 10.58 -13.33 -8.86
N TRP A 283 11.42 -14.31 -8.57
CA TRP A 283 12.62 -14.63 -9.33
C TRP A 283 12.72 -16.14 -9.53
N ARG A 284 12.94 -16.57 -10.78
CA ARG A 284 13.23 -17.97 -11.11
C ARG A 284 14.72 -18.24 -11.00
N HIS A 285 15.04 -19.23 -10.18
CA HIS A 285 16.38 -19.80 -10.03
C HIS A 285 16.35 -21.27 -10.48
N ASP A 286 17.49 -21.87 -10.81
CA ASP A 286 17.58 -23.27 -11.27
C ASP A 286 16.99 -24.29 -10.26
N SER A 287 16.80 -23.87 -9.01
CA SER A 287 16.25 -24.66 -7.91
C SER A 287 14.74 -24.48 -7.65
N GLY A 288 14.05 -23.63 -8.41
CA GLY A 288 12.61 -23.34 -8.30
C GLY A 288 12.27 -21.85 -8.25
N LEU A 289 11.01 -21.54 -7.90
CA LEU A 289 10.52 -20.17 -7.75
C LEU A 289 10.93 -19.57 -6.40
N MET A 290 11.43 -18.34 -6.42
CA MET A 290 11.70 -17.53 -5.25
C MET A 290 10.77 -16.33 -5.22
N LEU A 291 10.23 -16.00 -4.05
CA LEU A 291 9.34 -14.90 -3.78
C LEU A 291 9.96 -13.98 -2.73
N SER A 292 9.86 -12.68 -2.95
CA SER A 292 10.16 -11.64 -1.96
C SER A 292 8.88 -10.87 -1.75
N VAL A 293 8.40 -10.89 -0.53
CA VAL A 293 7.13 -10.30 -0.12
C VAL A 293 7.48 -9.21 0.89
N PRO A 294 7.15 -7.94 0.64
CA PRO A 294 7.56 -6.84 1.50
C PRO A 294 6.87 -6.93 2.87
N LEU A 295 7.62 -6.67 3.95
CA LEU A 295 7.09 -6.53 5.31
C LEU A 295 6.66 -5.08 5.51
N ILE A 296 5.41 -4.79 5.17
CA ILE A 296 4.86 -3.44 5.13
C ILE A 296 4.30 -3.06 6.50
N THR A 297 4.73 -1.92 7.04
CA THR A 297 4.06 -1.26 8.15
C THR A 297 3.70 0.17 7.75
N GLU A 298 2.43 0.54 7.96
CA GLU A 298 1.84 1.79 7.51
C GLU A 298 2.01 2.02 5.99
N GLU A 299 3.04 2.76 5.57
CA GLU A 299 3.31 3.09 4.17
C GLU A 299 4.76 2.77 3.75
N ARG A 300 5.48 1.96 4.53
CA ARG A 300 6.88 1.62 4.24
C ARG A 300 7.17 0.14 4.51
N ALA A 301 7.97 -0.47 3.66
CA ALA A 301 8.52 -1.78 3.92
C ALA A 301 9.83 -1.65 4.71
N ARG A 302 9.97 -2.39 5.82
CA ARG A 302 11.21 -2.45 6.61
C ARG A 302 12.06 -3.67 6.30
N GLY A 303 11.57 -4.54 5.45
CA GLY A 303 12.19 -5.83 5.16
C GLY A 303 11.35 -6.63 4.18
N ALA A 304 11.71 -7.88 3.99
CA ALA A 304 10.96 -8.81 3.16
C ALA A 304 10.94 -10.21 3.77
N LEU A 305 9.80 -10.89 3.60
CA LEU A 305 9.65 -12.32 3.74
C LEU A 305 10.10 -12.98 2.43
N ILE A 306 11.06 -13.88 2.53
CA ILE A 306 11.62 -14.60 1.39
C ILE A 306 11.15 -16.05 1.44
N ILE A 307 10.57 -16.52 0.36
CA ILE A 307 10.07 -17.87 0.21
C ILE A 307 10.67 -18.50 -1.03
N ARG A 308 11.12 -19.76 -0.91
CA ARG A 308 11.54 -20.56 -2.06
C ARG A 308 10.66 -21.80 -2.14
N SER A 309 10.05 -22.01 -3.29
CA SER A 309 9.28 -23.21 -3.62
C SER A 309 9.99 -24.02 -4.71
N PRO A 310 9.92 -25.36 -4.71
CA PRO A 310 10.35 -26.16 -5.86
C PRO A 310 9.47 -25.96 -7.09
N GLU A 311 8.25 -25.46 -6.91
CA GLU A 311 7.29 -25.28 -8.00
C GLU A 311 7.64 -24.09 -8.87
N ASP A 312 7.22 -24.16 -10.14
CA ASP A 312 7.49 -23.15 -11.17
C ASP A 312 6.41 -22.05 -11.27
N SER A 313 5.32 -22.24 -10.53
CA SER A 313 4.14 -21.38 -10.44
C SER A 313 3.59 -21.43 -9.02
N ILE A 314 2.84 -20.41 -8.60
CA ILE A 314 2.15 -20.42 -7.30
C ILE A 314 0.66 -20.12 -7.51
N ALA A 315 -0.18 -20.82 -6.75
CA ALA A 315 -1.62 -20.53 -6.74
C ALA A 315 -1.87 -19.15 -6.14
N SER A 316 -2.86 -18.42 -6.68
CA SER A 316 -3.19 -17.06 -6.22
C SER A 316 -3.59 -17.03 -4.75
N GLN A 317 -4.30 -18.04 -4.24
CA GLN A 317 -4.65 -18.08 -2.81
C GLN A 317 -3.43 -18.33 -1.91
N SER A 318 -2.51 -19.20 -2.32
CA SER A 318 -1.27 -19.41 -1.58
C SER A 318 -0.46 -18.12 -1.52
N LEU A 319 -0.43 -17.34 -2.61
CA LEU A 319 0.18 -16.02 -2.63
C LEU A 319 -0.53 -15.04 -1.67
N GLU A 320 -1.86 -14.99 -1.68
CA GLU A 320 -2.62 -14.16 -0.72
C GLU A 320 -2.35 -14.57 0.74
N ILE A 321 -2.25 -15.87 1.02
CA ILE A 321 -1.89 -16.37 2.35
C ILE A 321 -0.48 -15.92 2.74
N ILE A 322 0.49 -16.03 1.82
CA ILE A 322 1.86 -15.56 2.04
C ILE A 322 1.91 -14.05 2.31
N GLU A 323 1.16 -13.25 1.56
CA GLU A 323 1.09 -11.80 1.76
C GLU A 323 0.48 -11.48 3.13
N MET A 324 -0.59 -12.18 3.53
CA MET A 324 -1.14 -12.08 4.89
C MET A 324 -0.15 -12.51 5.96
N VAL A 325 0.66 -13.56 5.72
CA VAL A 325 1.74 -13.95 6.64
C VAL A 325 2.76 -12.82 6.78
N ALA A 326 3.16 -12.21 5.68
CA ALA A 326 4.11 -11.10 5.70
C ALA A 326 3.56 -9.91 6.50
N ASP A 327 2.27 -9.59 6.37
CA ASP A 327 1.59 -8.58 7.17
C ASP A 327 1.63 -8.91 8.67
N GLU A 328 1.28 -10.15 9.05
CA GLU A 328 1.30 -10.58 10.46
C GLU A 328 2.72 -10.56 11.06
N VAL A 329 3.73 -10.97 10.28
CA VAL A 329 5.14 -10.88 10.69
C VAL A 329 5.57 -9.42 10.83
N SER A 330 5.16 -8.57 9.90
CA SER A 330 5.44 -7.13 9.92
C SER A 330 4.86 -6.46 11.17
N GLU A 331 3.60 -6.76 11.49
CA GLU A 331 2.93 -6.27 12.71
C GLU A 331 3.61 -6.79 13.99
N TYR A 332 4.02 -8.06 14.02
CA TYR A 332 4.75 -8.62 15.15
C TYR A 332 6.08 -7.89 15.39
N LEU A 333 6.86 -7.66 14.33
CA LEU A 333 8.13 -6.94 14.40
C LEU A 333 7.96 -5.50 14.89
N GLU A 334 6.90 -4.81 14.46
CA GLU A 334 6.61 -3.45 14.94
C GLU A 334 6.19 -3.44 16.41
N MET A 335 5.37 -4.41 16.82
CA MET A 335 4.98 -4.55 18.22
C MET A 335 6.20 -4.83 19.11
N GLU A 336 7.14 -5.67 18.64
CA GLU A 336 8.37 -5.97 19.37
C GLU A 336 9.25 -4.73 19.53
N LYS A 337 9.42 -3.95 18.46
CA LYS A 337 10.13 -2.67 18.52
C LYS A 337 9.47 -1.70 19.48
N LEU A 338 8.15 -1.51 19.41
CA LEU A 338 7.41 -0.63 20.31
C LEU A 338 7.53 -1.09 21.77
N ARG A 339 7.55 -2.41 22.01
CA ARG A 339 7.77 -2.98 23.34
C ARG A 339 9.17 -2.64 23.86
N GLN A 340 10.19 -2.82 23.03
CA GLN A 340 11.57 -2.47 23.37
C GLN A 340 11.72 -0.97 23.67
N GLU A 341 11.21 -0.09 22.80
CA GLU A 341 11.27 1.37 23.01
C GLU A 341 10.55 1.80 24.29
N LYS A 342 9.39 1.19 24.58
CA LYS A 342 8.65 1.43 25.81
C LYS A 342 9.43 0.96 27.04
N ASP A 343 10.06 -0.20 26.98
CA ASP A 343 10.83 -0.75 28.10
C ASP A 343 12.10 0.09 28.35
N GLU A 344 12.79 0.55 27.29
CA GLU A 344 13.89 1.52 27.38
C GLU A 344 13.44 2.86 28.00
N PHE A 345 12.26 3.36 27.60
CA PHE A 345 11.67 4.57 28.18
C PHE A 345 11.33 4.41 29.67
N ILE A 346 10.76 3.27 30.07
CA ILE A 346 10.48 2.95 31.48
C ILE A 346 11.77 2.91 32.29
N ARG A 347 12.81 2.24 31.78
CA ARG A 347 14.14 2.22 32.43
C ARG A 347 14.70 3.64 32.60
N THR A 348 14.53 4.49 31.60
CA THR A 348 14.92 5.90 31.66
C THR A 348 14.18 6.67 32.74
N LEU A 349 12.86 6.51 32.86
CA LEU A 349 12.08 7.16 33.91
C LEU A 349 12.47 6.68 35.32
N LEU A 350 12.75 5.38 35.49
CA LEU A 350 13.22 4.83 36.76
C LEU A 350 14.59 5.41 37.14
N ALA A 351 15.51 5.53 36.17
CA ALA A 351 16.82 6.14 36.39
C ALA A 351 16.68 7.61 36.82
N MET A 352 15.84 8.38 36.13
CA MET A 352 15.59 9.79 36.47
C MET A 352 14.97 9.95 37.86
N ASN A 353 14.01 9.10 38.23
CA ASN A 353 13.38 9.17 39.55
C ASN A 353 14.40 8.85 40.66
N ARG A 354 15.22 7.80 40.49
CA ARG A 354 16.30 7.47 41.43
C ARG A 354 17.30 8.61 41.59
N VAL A 355 17.75 9.22 40.48
CA VAL A 355 18.65 10.38 40.54
C VAL A 355 17.98 11.55 41.26
N SER A 356 16.69 11.78 41.07
CA SER A 356 15.94 12.84 41.76
C SER A 356 15.83 12.60 43.26
N GLU A 357 15.61 11.35 43.69
CA GLU A 357 15.62 10.98 45.11
C GLU A 357 17.00 11.21 45.75
N ILE A 358 18.08 10.89 45.02
CA ILE A 358 19.46 11.10 45.47
C ILE A 358 19.77 12.60 45.58
N ILE A 359 19.40 13.41 44.58
CA ILE A 359 19.64 14.86 44.59
C ILE A 359 18.88 15.56 45.74
N ASN A 360 17.69 15.08 46.07
CA ASN A 360 16.88 15.63 47.16
C ASN A 360 17.26 15.09 48.56
N SER A 361 18.30 14.25 48.66
CA SER A 361 18.81 13.79 49.95
C SER A 361 19.78 14.82 50.56
N ASP A 362 19.80 14.96 51.88
CA ASP A 362 20.76 15.80 52.62
C ASP A 362 22.17 15.14 52.66
N GLU A 363 22.71 14.73 51.51
CA GLU A 363 24.04 14.13 51.37
C GLU A 363 25.09 15.11 50.86
N GLU A 364 26.37 14.83 51.15
CA GLU A 364 27.51 15.58 50.61
C GLU A 364 27.57 15.45 49.07
N GLU A 365 27.88 16.55 48.37
CA GLU A 365 27.86 16.66 46.90
C GLU A 365 28.60 15.51 46.18
N GLU A 366 29.76 15.11 46.69
CA GLU A 366 30.56 14.03 46.09
C GLU A 366 29.84 12.68 46.14
N LYS A 367 29.22 12.34 47.28
CA LYS A 367 28.45 11.09 47.45
C LYS A 367 27.16 11.11 46.62
N MET A 368 26.51 12.27 46.53
CA MET A 368 25.34 12.46 45.68
C MET A 368 25.67 12.16 44.21
N LEU A 369 26.79 12.68 43.70
CA LEU A 369 27.24 12.46 42.32
C LEU A 369 27.64 10.99 42.07
N GLU A 370 28.31 10.35 43.04
CA GLU A 370 28.67 8.92 42.94
C GLU A 370 27.44 8.01 42.86
N LYS A 371 26.47 8.21 43.76
CA LYS A 371 25.23 7.43 43.74
C LYS A 371 24.39 7.69 42.50
N SER A 372 24.40 8.94 42.01
CA SER A 372 23.65 9.29 40.80
C SER A 372 24.19 8.57 39.57
N ILE A 373 25.51 8.49 39.39
CA ILE A 373 26.06 7.76 38.23
C ILE A 373 25.88 6.25 38.36
N GLU A 374 25.96 5.71 39.58
CA GLU A 374 25.71 4.29 39.85
C GLU A 374 24.27 3.93 39.51
N ALA A 375 23.31 4.74 39.96
CA ALA A 375 21.89 4.56 39.64
C ALA A 375 21.62 4.58 38.12
N VAL A 376 22.29 5.47 37.37
CA VAL A 376 22.14 5.55 35.90
C VAL A 376 22.76 4.33 35.22
N ILE A 377 23.99 3.95 35.60
CA ILE A 377 24.70 2.80 35.04
C ILE A 377 23.94 1.50 35.26
N GLU A 378 23.45 1.27 36.48
CA GLU A 378 22.72 0.04 36.82
C GLU A 378 21.34 -0.02 36.16
N THR A 379 20.62 1.11 36.08
CA THR A 379 19.24 1.11 35.57
C THR A 379 19.18 1.09 34.04
N LEU A 380 20.14 1.75 33.38
CA LEU A 380 20.23 1.80 31.92
C LEU A 380 21.18 0.75 31.33
N GLU A 381 21.81 -0.07 32.17
CA GLU A 381 22.78 -1.10 31.78
C GLU A 381 23.94 -0.54 30.94
N PHE A 382 24.35 0.70 31.23
CA PHE A 382 25.50 1.30 30.56
C PHE A 382 26.81 0.69 31.07
N GLU A 383 27.76 0.47 30.16
CA GLU A 383 29.05 -0.12 30.52
C GLU A 383 29.90 0.84 31.37
N MET A 384 29.77 2.15 31.16
CA MET A 384 30.63 3.18 31.75
C MET A 384 29.87 4.50 31.96
N GLY A 385 30.34 5.30 32.92
CA GLY A 385 29.82 6.65 33.14
C GLY A 385 30.81 7.57 33.86
N CYS A 386 30.79 8.86 33.51
CA CYS A 386 31.56 9.90 34.20
C CYS A 386 30.79 11.22 34.35
N ILE A 387 31.09 11.98 35.40
CA ILE A 387 30.56 13.33 35.64
C ILE A 387 31.73 14.31 35.69
N TYR A 388 31.64 15.37 34.86
CA TYR A 388 32.53 16.51 34.91
C TYR A 388 31.77 17.74 35.43
N LEU A 389 32.39 18.48 36.34
CA LEU A 389 31.88 19.79 36.78
C LEU A 389 32.80 20.89 36.27
N MET A 390 32.19 22.01 35.86
CA MET A 390 32.92 23.21 35.43
C MET A 390 33.17 24.11 36.64
N GLU A 391 34.43 24.37 36.97
CA GLU A 391 34.76 25.32 38.05
C GLU A 391 34.79 26.78 37.54
N GLU A 392 34.83 27.75 38.46
CA GLU A 392 34.83 29.20 38.19
C GLU A 392 35.93 29.63 37.19
N LYS A 393 37.03 28.87 37.11
CA LYS A 393 38.15 29.10 36.18
C LYS A 393 37.92 28.58 34.76
N LYS A 394 36.72 28.05 34.46
CA LYS A 394 36.35 27.39 33.18
C LYS A 394 37.15 26.12 32.86
N GLU A 395 37.60 25.42 33.89
CA GLU A 395 38.23 24.11 33.74
C GLU A 395 37.22 23.01 34.11
N LEU A 396 37.08 22.01 33.24
CA LEU A 396 36.29 20.81 33.51
C LEU A 396 37.10 19.87 34.39
N GLN A 397 36.61 19.60 35.60
CA GLN A 397 37.21 18.61 36.49
C GLN A 397 36.34 17.36 36.53
N LEU A 398 36.98 16.21 36.33
CA LEU A 398 36.35 14.91 36.54
C LEU A 398 36.04 14.76 38.03
N ARG A 399 34.76 14.63 38.37
CA ARG A 399 34.30 14.44 39.75
C ARG A 399 34.01 12.98 40.05
N VAL A 400 33.41 12.26 39.11
CA VAL A 400 33.09 10.84 39.30
C VAL A 400 33.37 10.07 38.02
N GLN A 401 33.94 8.88 38.16
CA GLN A 401 33.98 7.87 37.11
C GLN A 401 33.60 6.49 37.67
N ARG A 402 32.91 5.69 36.86
CA ARG A 402 32.61 4.29 37.13
C ARG A 402 32.84 3.46 35.88
N ASN A 403 33.45 2.30 36.08
CA ASN A 403 33.84 1.33 35.04
C ASN A 403 34.74 1.85 33.90
N CYS A 404 35.20 3.10 33.94
CA CYS A 404 36.24 3.63 33.04
C CYS A 404 37.65 3.19 33.48
N GLN A 405 38.49 2.74 32.54
CA GLN A 405 39.94 2.66 32.79
C GLN A 405 40.50 4.06 33.02
N LYS A 406 41.48 4.20 33.93
CA LYS A 406 42.02 5.49 34.45
C LYS A 406 42.14 6.57 33.36
N PRO A 407 41.88 7.85 33.70
CA PRO A 407 42.03 8.94 32.74
C PRO A 407 43.52 9.06 32.40
N SER A 408 43.94 8.47 31.27
CA SER A 408 45.09 9.02 30.56
C SER A 408 44.67 10.44 30.16
N ALA A 409 45.61 11.37 30.14
CA ALA A 409 45.40 12.77 29.74
C ALA A 409 44.84 12.95 28.30
N GLU A 410 44.51 11.86 27.62
CA GLU A 410 43.93 11.77 26.28
C GLU A 410 42.40 11.62 26.27
N CYS A 411 41.73 11.40 27.41
CA CYS A 411 40.25 11.46 27.52
C CYS A 411 39.74 12.92 27.53
N ALA A 412 40.37 13.81 26.77
CA ALA A 412 39.83 15.11 26.45
C ALA A 412 38.70 14.91 25.43
N TRP A 413 37.49 15.37 25.78
CA TRP A 413 36.38 15.48 24.84
C TRP A 413 36.83 16.15 23.52
N PRO A 414 36.34 15.74 22.33
CA PRO A 414 36.71 16.32 21.03
C PRO A 414 36.26 17.77 20.80
N GLY A 415 35.90 18.51 21.86
CA GLY A 415 35.33 19.86 21.79
C GLY A 415 36.28 21.00 22.18
N SER A 416 37.48 20.72 22.68
CA SER A 416 38.42 21.76 23.16
C SER A 416 39.54 22.12 22.16
N SER A 417 39.52 21.59 20.94
CA SER A 417 40.43 22.03 19.88
C SER A 417 39.71 22.14 18.53
N GLN A 418 39.79 23.33 17.93
CA GLN A 418 39.39 23.59 16.55
C GLN A 418 40.17 22.66 15.59
N THR A 419 39.66 21.48 15.23
CA THR A 419 40.02 20.84 13.95
C THR A 419 39.14 19.63 13.59
N SER A 420 38.44 19.77 12.44
CA SER A 420 38.05 18.75 11.45
C SER A 420 37.61 17.33 11.88
N LEU A 421 36.33 17.06 11.63
CA LEU A 421 35.69 15.78 11.31
C LEU A 421 36.61 14.74 10.63
N ARG A 422 36.68 13.51 11.18
CA ARG A 422 36.74 12.21 10.44
C ARG A 422 36.75 10.97 11.39
N GLY A 423 35.56 10.36 11.59
CA GLY A 423 35.25 8.91 11.82
C GLY A 423 35.86 8.11 12.99
N PRO A 424 35.43 6.85 13.21
CA PRO A 424 34.08 6.30 13.24
C PRO A 424 33.71 5.74 14.65
N LEU A 425 32.45 5.92 15.07
CA LEU A 425 31.90 5.22 16.25
C LEU A 425 31.66 3.75 15.88
N ARG A 426 32.62 2.87 16.20
CA ARG A 426 32.41 1.42 16.19
C ARG A 426 31.54 1.04 17.39
N ARG A 427 30.24 0.84 17.18
CA ARG A 427 29.43 -0.04 18.03
C ARG A 427 29.85 -1.48 17.74
N ARG A 428 30.55 -2.13 18.67
CA ARG A 428 30.60 -3.60 18.71
C ARG A 428 29.39 -4.04 19.52
N GLY A 429 28.36 -4.52 18.81
CA GLY A 429 27.32 -5.32 19.43
C GLY A 429 27.92 -6.67 19.85
N LEU A 430 27.81 -6.97 21.14
CA LEU A 430 27.89 -8.31 21.68
C LEU A 430 26.49 -8.62 22.21
N TYR A 431 25.73 -9.42 21.46
CA TYR A 431 24.67 -10.22 22.03
C TYR A 431 24.76 -11.61 21.38
N THR A 432 25.11 -12.57 22.22
CA THR A 432 24.74 -13.99 22.09
C THR A 432 23.25 -14.18 22.21
#